data_AF-A0A9X8YQS4-F1
#
_entry.id   AF-A0A9X8YQS4-F1
#
_cell.length_a   1.000
_cell.length_b   1.000
_cell.length_c   1.000
_cell.angle_alpha   90.00
_cell.angle_beta   90.00
_cell.angle_gamma   90.00
#
_symmetry.space_group_name_H-M   'P 1'
#
loop_
_entity.id
_entity.type
_entity.pdbx_description
1 polymer ?
#
loop_
_entity_poly.entity_id
_entity_poly.type
_entity_poly.pdbx_seq_one_letter_code
_entity_poly.pdbx_strand_id
1 'polypeptide(L)'
;MSEQQVQGADQALDLNNELQSRREKLAGLRENGIAFPNDFRRDSTSDKLHAAYGDKDNEELEALGVEVTVAGRMMTRRIMGKASFVTLQDVGGRIQLYVARDDLAEGVYNEQF
;
A
#
# COMPACT_ATOMS: atom_id res chain seq x y z
N MET A 1 -28.72 -18.39 19.82
CA MET A 1 -27.87 -18.21 21.02
C MET A 1 -26.51 -18.92 20.88
N SER A 2 -26.41 -20.05 20.17
CA SER A 2 -25.15 -20.81 20.02
C SER A 2 -24.22 -20.30 18.90
N GLU A 3 -24.75 -19.70 17.84
CA GLU A 3 -23.93 -19.24 16.69
C GLU A 3 -23.16 -17.94 16.95
N GLN A 4 -23.66 -17.07 17.83
CA GLN A 4 -22.98 -15.80 18.18
C GLN A 4 -21.72 -15.99 19.04
N GLN A 5 -21.61 -17.10 19.77
CA GLN A 5 -20.45 -17.36 20.63
C GLN A 5 -19.25 -17.92 19.85
N VAL A 6 -19.49 -18.65 18.75
CA VAL A 6 -18.42 -19.22 17.91
C VAL A 6 -17.73 -18.12 17.08
N GLN A 7 -18.49 -17.15 16.56
CA GLN A 7 -17.95 -16.02 15.79
C GLN A 7 -17.01 -15.10 16.59
N GLY A 8 -17.27 -14.89 17.87
CA GLY A 8 -16.41 -14.05 18.72
C GLY A 8 -15.07 -14.71 19.05
N ALA A 9 -15.04 -16.05 19.17
CA ALA A 9 -13.83 -16.82 19.45
C ALA A 9 -12.92 -16.94 18.20
N ASP A 10 -13.49 -17.17 17.02
CA ASP A 10 -12.75 -17.19 15.74
C ASP A 10 -12.13 -15.82 15.43
N GLN A 11 -12.89 -14.73 15.62
CA GLN A 11 -12.35 -13.38 15.44
C GLN A 11 -11.17 -13.09 16.38
N ALA A 12 -11.23 -13.56 17.64
CA ALA A 12 -10.13 -13.38 18.58
C ALA A 12 -8.88 -14.21 18.20
N LEU A 13 -9.05 -15.40 17.63
CA LEU A 13 -7.96 -16.23 17.12
C LEU A 13 -7.33 -15.61 15.87
N ASP A 14 -8.15 -15.14 14.92
CA ASP A 14 -7.69 -14.45 13.71
C ASP A 14 -6.91 -13.17 14.03
N LEU A 15 -7.38 -12.38 14.99
CA LEU A 15 -6.67 -11.19 15.48
C LEU A 15 -5.30 -11.55 16.07
N ASN A 16 -5.24 -12.64 16.86
CA ASN A 16 -3.97 -13.09 17.42
C ASN A 16 -2.99 -13.57 16.34
N ASN A 17 -3.49 -14.33 15.35
CA ASN A 17 -2.69 -14.79 14.20
C ASN A 17 -2.15 -13.61 13.37
N GLU A 18 -2.98 -12.58 13.15
CA GLU A 18 -2.57 -11.37 12.42
C GLU A 18 -1.51 -10.57 13.20
N LEU A 19 -1.71 -10.41 14.51
CA LEU A 19 -0.74 -9.72 15.39
C LEU A 19 0.60 -10.46 15.42
N GLN A 20 0.58 -11.80 15.48
CA GLN A 20 1.78 -12.61 15.45
C GLN A 20 2.52 -12.45 14.11
N SER A 21 1.81 -12.59 12.99
CA SER A 21 2.38 -12.42 11.65
C SER A 21 3.02 -11.03 11.46
N ARG A 22 2.38 -9.97 11.98
CA ARG A 22 2.93 -8.60 11.93
C ARG A 22 4.18 -8.45 12.79
N ARG A 23 4.26 -9.12 13.94
CA ARG A 23 5.45 -9.11 14.81
C ARG A 23 6.62 -9.85 14.18
N GLU A 24 6.38 -11.01 13.57
CA GLU A 24 7.40 -11.78 12.86
C GLU A 24 7.98 -10.98 11.68
N LYS A 25 7.12 -10.34 10.88
CA LYS A 25 7.55 -9.43 9.81
C LYS A 25 8.37 -8.24 10.35
N LEU A 26 7.96 -7.65 11.46
CA LEU A 26 8.71 -6.56 12.09
C LEU A 26 10.09 -7.04 12.60
N ALA A 27 10.18 -8.25 13.13
CA ALA A 27 11.46 -8.83 13.54
C ALA A 27 12.40 -9.00 12.35
N GLY A 28 11.91 -9.55 11.23
CA GLY A 28 12.70 -9.65 9.99
C GLY A 28 13.15 -8.28 9.45
N LEU A 29 12.30 -7.26 9.53
CA LEU A 29 12.68 -5.89 9.14
C LEU A 29 13.78 -5.29 10.02
N ARG A 30 13.83 -5.66 11.31
CA ARG A 30 14.87 -5.21 12.24
C ARG A 30 16.20 -5.93 12.03
N GLU A 31 16.16 -7.19 11.61
CA GLU A 31 17.37 -7.95 11.26
C GLU A 31 18.00 -7.44 9.96
N ASN A 32 17.16 -7.10 8.98
CA ASN A 32 17.60 -6.60 7.67
C ASN A 32 18.00 -5.11 7.67
N GLY A 33 17.83 -4.39 8.79
CA GLY A 33 18.30 -3.01 8.94
C GLY A 33 17.36 -2.09 9.73
N ILE A 34 17.13 -0.89 9.20
CA ILE A 34 16.33 0.16 9.87
C ILE A 34 14.85 -0.14 9.67
N ALA A 35 14.19 -0.68 10.69
CA ALA A 35 12.77 -1.04 10.62
C ALA A 35 11.80 0.16 10.49
N PHE A 36 12.23 1.37 10.88
CA PHE A 36 11.43 2.60 10.80
C PHE A 36 12.25 3.73 10.16
N PRO A 37 12.42 3.72 8.83
CA PRO A 37 13.15 4.77 8.13
C PRO A 37 12.36 6.09 8.14
N ASN A 38 13.06 7.21 8.18
CA ASN A 38 12.49 8.57 8.07
C ASN A 38 13.08 9.35 6.89
N ASP A 39 13.53 8.63 5.87
CA ASP A 39 14.26 9.19 4.73
C ASP A 39 13.33 9.54 3.57
N PHE A 40 12.14 8.94 3.52
CA PHE A 40 11.18 9.18 2.45
C PHE A 40 10.64 10.61 2.49
N ARG A 41 10.63 11.26 1.33
CA ARG A 41 10.09 12.61 1.14
C ARG A 41 9.08 12.56 0.01
N ARG A 42 7.83 12.88 0.33
CA ARG A 42 6.78 13.08 -0.67
C ARG A 42 6.92 14.46 -1.29
N ASP A 43 6.58 14.58 -2.58
CA ASP A 43 6.46 15.86 -3.28
C ASP A 43 5.01 16.32 -3.39
N SER A 44 4.07 15.37 -3.43
CA SER A 44 2.68 15.59 -3.79
C SER A 44 1.73 14.90 -2.83
N THR A 45 0.52 15.45 -2.74
CA THR A 45 -0.59 14.92 -1.95
C THR A 45 -1.74 14.57 -2.88
N SER A 46 -2.58 13.61 -2.48
CA SER A 46 -3.64 13.08 -3.35
C SER A 46 -4.64 14.14 -3.81
N ASP A 47 -4.99 15.09 -2.95
CA ASP A 47 -5.88 16.22 -3.26
C ASP A 47 -5.32 17.10 -4.38
N LYS A 48 -4.03 17.44 -4.33
CA LYS A 48 -3.36 18.23 -5.37
C LYS A 48 -3.32 17.51 -6.69
N LEU A 49 -3.05 16.19 -6.66
CA LEU A 49 -3.01 15.37 -7.87
C LEU A 49 -4.39 15.30 -8.52
N HIS A 50 -5.44 15.06 -7.74
CA HIS A 50 -6.81 15.08 -8.27
C HIS A 50 -7.23 16.45 -8.80
N ALA A 51 -6.84 17.54 -8.14
CA ALA A 51 -7.17 18.89 -8.59
C ALA A 51 -6.43 19.30 -9.88
N ALA A 52 -5.18 18.86 -10.05
CA ALA A 52 -4.36 19.22 -11.21
C ALA A 52 -4.58 18.30 -12.43
N TYR A 53 -4.87 17.03 -12.18
CA TYR A 53 -4.89 15.98 -13.20
C TYR A 53 -6.24 15.27 -13.33
N GLY A 54 -7.22 15.54 -12.46
CA GLY A 54 -8.50 14.83 -12.46
C GLY A 54 -9.36 15.06 -13.71
N ASP A 55 -9.19 16.20 -14.38
CA ASP A 55 -9.92 16.56 -15.60
C ASP A 55 -9.12 16.26 -16.88
N LYS A 56 -7.93 15.65 -16.77
CA LYS A 56 -7.06 15.34 -17.91
C LYS A 56 -7.29 13.94 -18.42
N ASP A 57 -7.28 13.79 -19.74
CA ASP A 57 -7.36 12.48 -20.39
C ASP A 57 -6.03 11.73 -20.31
N ASN A 58 -6.10 10.41 -20.47
CA ASN A 58 -4.92 9.54 -20.39
C ASN A 58 -3.82 9.93 -21.40
N GLU A 59 -4.19 10.35 -22.61
CA GLU A 59 -3.26 10.78 -23.65
C GLU A 59 -2.50 12.06 -23.25
N GLU A 60 -3.16 12.99 -22.55
CA GLU A 60 -2.52 14.21 -22.06
C GLU A 60 -1.54 13.91 -20.92
N LEU A 61 -1.91 12.98 -20.03
CA LEU A 61 -1.06 12.56 -18.91
C LEU A 61 0.20 11.84 -19.41
N GLU A 62 0.04 10.97 -20.41
CA GLU A 62 1.15 10.27 -21.04
C GLU A 62 2.10 11.25 -21.75
N ALA A 63 1.56 12.25 -22.44
CA ALA A 63 2.36 13.30 -23.07
C ALA A 63 3.10 14.22 -22.07
N LEU A 64 2.50 14.47 -20.90
CA LEU A 64 3.11 15.28 -19.84
C LEU A 64 4.24 14.55 -19.10
N GLY A 65 4.15 13.22 -18.99
CA GLY A 65 5.18 12.38 -18.35
C GLY A 65 5.47 12.79 -16.90
N VAL A 66 4.45 13.16 -16.14
CA VAL A 66 4.64 13.70 -14.78
C VAL A 66 5.03 12.60 -13.82
N GLU A 67 6.22 12.72 -13.24
CA GLU A 67 6.68 11.87 -12.14
C GLU A 67 6.33 12.53 -10.79
N VAL A 68 5.73 11.75 -9.88
CA VAL A 68 5.30 12.22 -8.56
C VAL A 68 5.56 11.19 -7.47
N THR A 69 5.82 11.67 -6.27
CA THR A 69 6.16 10.90 -5.07
C THR A 69 5.11 11.13 -3.99
N VAL A 70 4.38 10.08 -3.64
CA VAL A 70 3.31 10.12 -2.64
C VAL A 70 3.60 9.20 -1.45
N ALA A 71 3.11 9.58 -0.26
CA ALA A 71 3.22 8.77 0.96
C ALA A 71 1.87 8.70 1.67
N GLY A 72 1.56 7.58 2.33
CA GLY A 72 0.33 7.43 3.09
C GLY A 72 0.07 6.02 3.59
N ARG A 73 -1.14 5.79 4.10
CA ARG A 73 -1.58 4.50 4.63
C ARG A 73 -2.14 3.62 3.52
N MET A 74 -1.65 2.39 3.45
CA MET A 74 -2.23 1.37 2.58
C MET A 74 -3.61 0.95 3.11
N MET A 75 -4.66 1.18 2.32
CA MET A 75 -6.05 0.87 2.71
C MET A 75 -6.52 -0.44 2.10
N THR A 76 -6.35 -0.58 0.80
CA THR A 76 -6.72 -1.78 0.07
C THR A 76 -5.59 -2.20 -0.84
N ARG A 77 -5.45 -3.51 -1.01
CA ARG A 77 -4.45 -4.11 -1.89
C ARG A 77 -5.12 -5.25 -2.64
N ARG A 78 -5.09 -5.19 -3.97
CA ARG A 78 -5.62 -6.21 -4.88
C ARG A 78 -4.47 -6.76 -5.70
N ILE A 79 -4.07 -7.99 -5.40
CA ILE A 79 -2.96 -8.66 -6.07
C ILE A 79 -3.52 -9.44 -7.26
N MET A 80 -3.07 -9.12 -8.45
CA MET A 80 -3.44 -9.76 -9.72
C MET A 80 -2.21 -10.48 -10.31
N GLY A 81 -1.57 -11.33 -9.50
CA GLY A 81 -0.36 -12.04 -9.89
C GLY A 81 0.84 -11.10 -10.07
N LYS A 82 1.13 -10.69 -11.31
CA LYS A 82 2.29 -9.85 -11.68
C LYS A 82 2.07 -8.35 -11.49
N ALA A 83 0.82 -7.93 -11.32
CA ALA A 83 0.47 -6.54 -11.05
C ALA A 83 -0.43 -6.45 -9.83
N SER A 84 -0.32 -5.36 -9.09
CA SER A 84 -1.12 -5.08 -7.92
C SER A 84 -1.69 -3.68 -8.00
N PHE A 85 -2.95 -3.55 -7.59
CA PHE A 85 -3.59 -2.26 -7.40
C PHE A 85 -3.69 -1.97 -5.91
N VAL A 86 -3.15 -0.82 -5.50
CA VAL A 86 -3.14 -0.41 -4.10
C VAL A 86 -3.90 0.91 -3.99
N THR A 87 -4.79 1.01 -3.01
CA THR A 87 -5.35 2.32 -2.62
C THR A 87 -4.54 2.84 -1.44
N LEU A 88 -3.86 3.95 -1.64
CA LEU A 88 -3.10 4.66 -0.63
C LEU A 88 -3.91 5.87 -0.16
N GLN A 89 -4.01 6.06 1.16
CA GLN A 89 -4.70 7.18 1.78
C GLN A 89 -3.69 8.12 2.44
N ASP A 90 -3.71 9.38 2.03
CA ASP A 90 -2.93 10.47 2.63
C ASP A 90 -3.88 11.51 3.27
N VAL A 91 -3.33 12.60 3.81
CA VAL A 91 -4.06 13.72 4.43
C VAL A 91 -5.12 14.31 3.51
N GLY A 92 -4.86 14.33 2.20
CA GLY A 92 -5.75 14.91 1.20
C GLY A 92 -6.83 13.95 0.66
N GLY A 93 -6.82 12.68 1.05
CA GLY A 93 -7.75 11.69 0.53
C GLY A 93 -7.08 10.40 0.06
N ARG A 94 -7.57 9.83 -1.04
CA ARG A 94 -7.14 8.52 -1.55
C ARG A 94 -6.61 8.62 -2.97
N ILE A 95 -5.55 7.89 -3.26
CA ILE A 95 -4.99 7.73 -4.60
C ILE A 95 -4.75 6.25 -4.89
N GLN A 96 -4.88 5.89 -6.16
CA GLN A 96 -4.63 4.52 -6.62
C GLN A 96 -3.19 4.43 -7.14
N LEU A 97 -2.50 3.37 -6.76
CA LEU A 97 -1.19 3.01 -7.25
C LEU A 97 -1.32 1.75 -8.08
N TYR A 98 -0.75 1.79 -9.28
CA TYR A 98 -0.48 0.62 -10.09
C TYR A 98 0.94 0.17 -9.81
N VAL A 99 1.10 -1.08 -9.36
CA VAL A 99 2.39 -1.66 -9.00
C VAL A 99 2.58 -2.92 -9.82
N ALA A 100 3.36 -2.83 -10.90
CA ALA A 100 3.77 -3.99 -11.67
C ALA A 100 5.14 -4.48 -11.20
N ARG A 101 5.31 -5.80 -11.14
CA ARG A 101 6.59 -6.42 -10.80
C ARG A 101 7.70 -6.02 -11.77
N ASP A 102 7.37 -5.91 -13.05
CA ASP A 102 8.36 -5.68 -14.11
C ASP A 102 8.83 -4.21 -14.16
N ASP A 103 8.08 -3.28 -13.54
CA ASP A 103 8.44 -1.85 -13.41
C ASP A 103 9.20 -1.55 -12.11
N LEU A 104 9.27 -2.52 -11.18
CA LEU A 104 10.01 -2.40 -9.93
C LEU A 104 11.39 -3.06 -10.03
N ALA A 105 12.30 -2.63 -9.16
CA ALA A 105 13.59 -3.30 -9.00
C ALA A 105 13.41 -4.79 -8.67
N GLU A 106 14.32 -5.61 -9.20
CA GLU A 106 14.26 -7.06 -9.10
C GLU A 106 14.14 -7.51 -7.63
N GLY A 107 13.18 -8.39 -7.34
CA GLY A 107 12.94 -8.92 -5.99
C GLY A 107 11.97 -8.09 -5.12
N VAL A 108 11.84 -6.78 -5.32
CA VAL A 108 11.03 -5.91 -4.44
C VAL A 108 9.56 -6.33 -4.38
N TYR A 109 8.97 -6.65 -5.54
CA TYR A 109 7.58 -7.10 -5.59
C TYR A 109 7.37 -8.50 -5.03
N ASN A 110 8.37 -9.39 -5.06
CA ASN A 110 8.18 -10.76 -4.56
C ASN A 110 8.47 -10.87 -3.05
N GLU A 111 9.34 -10.00 -2.54
CA GLU A 111 9.79 -10.05 -1.15
C GLU A 111 9.00 -9.12 -0.23
N GLN A 112 8.53 -7.97 -0.75
CA GLN A 112 7.87 -6.95 0.07
C GLN A 112 6.35 -6.88 -0.09
N PHE A 113 5.79 -7.45 -1.17
CA PHE A 113 4.34 -7.53 -1.40
C PHE A 113 3.77 -8.88 -0.99
#